data_AF-A0A7K1E6V8-F1
#
_entry.id   AF-A0A7K1E6V8-F1
#
_cell.length_a   1.000
_cell.length_b   1.000
_cell.length_c   1.000
_cell.angle_alpha   90.00
_cell.angle_beta   90.00
_cell.angle_gamma   90.00
#
_symmetry.space_group_name_H-M   'P 1'
#
loop_
_entity.id
_entity.type
_entity.pdbx_description
1 polymer ?
#
loop_
_entity_poly.entity_id
_entity_poly.type
_entity_poly.pdbx_seq_one_letter_code
_entity_poly.pdbx_strand_id
1 'polypeptide(L)'
;RRHGGLPVGHVGDLVSAPFTAHFVGGCVIGADERSGVIDPYQRVWNYPTLHVIDGSTLTANLGVNPSLTITAQAERALSLWPNKGDLDTRPNQGEPYLRMTPIPPKNPVVPRGALGELRVL
;
A
#
# COMPACT_ATOMS: atom_id res chain seq x y z
N ARG A 1 12.09 -20.81 39.29
CA ARG A 1 10.70 -20.35 39.49
C ARG A 1 9.87 -20.82 38.30
N ARG A 2 8.88 -21.71 38.50
CA ARG A 2 7.85 -22.01 37.50
C ARG A 2 6.77 -20.93 37.66
N HIS A 3 6.68 -20.01 36.72
CA HIS A 3 5.62 -19.00 36.70
C HIS A 3 4.34 -19.73 36.27
N GLY A 4 3.37 -19.86 37.18
CA GLY A 4 2.09 -20.54 36.97
C GLY A 4 1.17 -19.79 36.01
N GLY A 5 1.64 -19.49 34.80
CA GLY A 5 0.83 -18.92 33.73
C GLY A 5 -0.11 -19.99 33.18
N LEU A 6 -1.39 -19.65 33.08
CA LEU A 6 -2.36 -20.41 32.31
C LEU A 6 -2.24 -19.96 30.84
N PRO A 7 -2.07 -20.88 29.87
CA PRO A 7 -2.16 -20.52 28.46
C PRO A 7 -3.61 -20.14 28.17
N VAL A 8 -3.85 -18.89 27.74
CA VAL A 8 -5.16 -18.38 27.38
C VAL A 8 -5.08 -17.72 26.00
N GLY A 9 -6.00 -18.06 25.10
CA GLY A 9 -6.17 -17.41 23.79
C GLY A 9 -7.05 -16.15 23.91
N HIS A 10 -7.18 -15.38 22.83
CA HIS A 10 -8.03 -14.20 22.86
C HIS A 10 -9.52 -14.61 22.80
N VAL A 11 -10.44 -13.79 23.37
CA VAL A 11 -11.88 -14.08 23.34
C VAL A 11 -12.42 -14.25 21.90
N GLY A 12 -11.75 -13.61 20.94
CA GLY A 12 -12.03 -13.71 19.51
C GLY A 12 -11.74 -15.10 18.91
N ASP A 13 -10.83 -15.87 19.50
CA ASP A 13 -10.53 -17.25 19.06
C ASP A 13 -11.75 -18.17 19.27
N LEU A 14 -12.58 -17.89 20.28
CA LEU A 14 -13.77 -18.68 20.61
C LEU A 14 -14.90 -18.55 19.58
N VAL A 15 -14.87 -17.50 18.76
CA VAL A 15 -15.88 -17.23 17.72
C VAL A 15 -15.29 -17.15 16.32
N SER A 16 -14.06 -17.66 16.14
CA SER A 16 -13.32 -17.58 14.88
C SER A 16 -13.20 -16.14 14.34
N ALA A 17 -13.19 -15.15 15.23
CA ALA A 17 -13.01 -13.73 14.92
C ALA A 17 -11.66 -13.28 15.50
N PRO A 18 -10.53 -13.62 14.85
CA PRO A 18 -9.22 -13.22 15.32
C PRO A 18 -9.19 -11.70 15.45
N PHE A 19 -8.95 -11.22 16.68
CA PHE A 19 -8.66 -9.80 16.90
C PHE A 19 -7.27 -9.54 16.34
N THR A 20 -7.20 -8.95 15.15
CA THR A 20 -5.95 -8.36 14.68
C THR A 20 -5.90 -6.94 15.21
N ALA A 21 -4.83 -6.55 15.92
CA ALA A 21 -4.60 -5.14 16.30
C ALA A 21 -4.30 -4.24 15.08
N HIS A 22 -4.48 -4.75 13.87
CA HIS A 22 -4.10 -4.15 12.61
C HIS A 22 -5.35 -3.59 11.93
N PHE A 23 -5.72 -2.36 12.31
CA PHE A 23 -6.76 -1.62 11.62
C PHE A 23 -6.29 -1.31 10.18
N VAL A 24 -7.10 -1.71 9.21
CA VAL A 24 -6.84 -1.55 7.78
C VAL A 24 -8.13 -1.11 7.08
N GLY A 25 -8.00 -0.53 5.89
CA GLY A 25 -9.13 0.02 5.14
C GLY A 25 -9.51 1.45 5.56
N GLY A 26 -10.59 1.98 4.96
CA GLY A 26 -11.05 3.36 5.14
C GLY A 26 -10.78 4.24 3.91
N CYS A 27 -9.59 4.14 3.31
CA CYS A 27 -9.25 4.80 2.04
C CYS A 27 -8.94 3.77 0.95
N VAL A 28 -9.82 2.78 0.78
CA VAL A 28 -9.56 1.61 -0.06
C VAL A 28 -9.37 1.96 -1.54
N ILE A 29 -8.56 1.16 -2.23
CA ILE A 29 -8.41 1.22 -3.69
C ILE A 29 -9.72 0.78 -4.35
N GLY A 30 -10.25 1.63 -5.24
CA GLY A 30 -11.46 1.39 -6.02
C GLY A 30 -11.21 1.46 -7.53
N ALA A 31 -12.14 0.92 -8.31
CA ALA A 31 -12.15 1.09 -9.78
C ALA A 31 -12.67 2.47 -10.18
N ASP A 32 -13.48 3.08 -9.32
CA ASP A 32 -14.08 4.41 -9.44
C ASP A 32 -14.30 5.02 -8.05
N GLU A 33 -14.77 6.27 -8.00
CA GLU A 33 -15.05 7.02 -6.77
C GLU A 33 -16.23 6.47 -5.95
N ARG A 34 -17.01 5.55 -6.53
CA ARG A 34 -18.16 4.92 -5.86
C ARG A 34 -17.76 3.65 -5.13
N SER A 35 -16.65 3.03 -5.55
CA SER A 35 -16.12 1.77 -5.03
C SER A 35 -14.85 1.92 -4.16
N GLY A 36 -14.26 3.12 -4.10
CA GLY A 36 -13.11 3.41 -3.23
C GLY A 36 -12.78 4.89 -3.13
N VAL A 37 -11.76 5.20 -2.31
CA VAL A 37 -11.30 6.59 -2.07
C VAL A 37 -10.14 6.95 -2.98
N ILE A 38 -9.30 5.97 -3.32
CA ILE A 38 -8.14 6.14 -4.18
C ILE A 38 -8.24 5.25 -5.42
N ASP A 39 -7.57 5.66 -6.48
CA ASP A 39 -7.45 4.91 -7.72
C ASP A 39 -6.35 3.82 -7.62
N PRO A 40 -6.19 2.95 -8.66
CA PRO A 40 -5.16 1.90 -8.69
C PRO A 40 -3.69 2.36 -8.63
N TYR A 41 -3.47 3.68 -8.68
CA TYR A 41 -2.16 4.35 -8.58
C TYR A 41 -2.02 5.14 -7.27
N GLN A 42 -2.93 4.94 -6.29
CA GLN A 42 -2.96 5.56 -4.97
C GLN A 42 -3.14 7.09 -4.98
N ARG A 43 -3.82 7.62 -6.00
CA ARG A 43 -4.29 9.01 -6.04
C ARG A 43 -5.73 9.08 -5.54
N VAL A 44 -6.08 10.08 -4.74
CA VAL A 44 -7.45 10.32 -4.30
C VAL A 44 -8.32 10.68 -5.51
N TRP A 45 -9.50 10.07 -5.63
CA TRP A 45 -10.45 10.40 -6.69
C TRP A 45 -10.80 11.89 -6.68
N ASN A 46 -10.80 12.53 -7.84
CA ASN A 46 -11.02 13.98 -8.04
C ASN A 46 -9.92 14.89 -7.48
N TYR A 47 -8.87 14.35 -6.84
CA TYR A 47 -7.73 15.08 -6.31
C TYR A 47 -6.42 14.37 -6.68
N PRO A 48 -6.02 14.35 -7.97
CA PRO A 48 -4.90 13.54 -8.46
C PRO A 48 -3.52 13.95 -7.91
N THR A 49 -3.43 15.12 -7.27
CA THR A 49 -2.22 15.58 -6.56
C THR A 49 -2.17 15.11 -5.11
N LEU A 50 -3.28 14.62 -4.55
CA LEU A 50 -3.39 14.08 -3.20
C LEU A 50 -3.29 12.54 -3.23
N HIS A 51 -2.49 11.97 -2.35
CA HIS A 51 -2.20 10.54 -2.30
C HIS A 51 -2.37 10.00 -0.88
N VAL A 52 -2.81 8.74 -0.77
CA VAL A 52 -2.88 8.00 0.50
C VAL A 52 -2.11 6.70 0.34
N ILE A 53 -1.14 6.46 1.23
CA ILE A 53 -0.21 5.32 1.15
C ILE A 53 0.07 4.82 2.57
N ASP A 54 -0.79 3.94 3.08
CA ASP A 54 -0.66 3.30 4.40
C ASP A 54 -1.60 2.08 4.51
N GLY A 55 -1.86 1.56 5.71
CA GLY A 55 -2.79 0.46 5.92
C GLY A 55 -4.25 0.75 5.54
N SER A 56 -4.64 2.01 5.39
CA SER A 56 -6.01 2.40 5.03
C SER A 56 -6.37 2.07 3.58
N THR A 57 -5.37 1.84 2.73
CA THR A 57 -5.53 1.52 1.31
C THR A 57 -5.86 0.05 1.05
N LEU A 58 -5.70 -0.81 2.05
CA LEU A 58 -5.98 -2.24 1.93
C LEU A 58 -7.48 -2.49 1.85
N THR A 59 -7.93 -3.05 0.72
CA THR A 59 -9.36 -3.29 0.43
C THR A 59 -9.99 -4.37 1.31
N ALA A 60 -9.19 -5.28 1.88
CA ALA A 60 -9.67 -6.35 2.74
C ALA A 60 -8.66 -6.67 3.84
N ASN A 61 -9.16 -7.19 4.95
CA ASN A 61 -8.32 -7.70 6.02
C ASN A 61 -7.62 -8.99 5.56
N LEU A 62 -6.29 -9.01 5.65
CA LEU A 62 -5.45 -10.11 5.21
C LEU A 62 -5.43 -11.30 6.20
N GLY A 63 -5.93 -11.12 7.43
CA GLY A 63 -5.86 -12.13 8.49
C GLY A 63 -4.45 -12.38 9.05
N VAL A 64 -3.44 -11.70 8.52
CA VAL A 64 -2.03 -11.76 8.91
C VAL A 64 -1.44 -10.35 9.07
N ASN A 65 -0.16 -10.24 9.44
CA ASN A 65 0.51 -8.94 9.56
C ASN A 65 0.55 -8.20 8.20
N PRO A 66 -0.02 -6.99 8.08
CA PRO A 66 -0.09 -6.27 6.81
C PRO A 66 1.19 -5.53 6.41
N SER A 67 2.23 -5.51 7.25
CA SER A 67 3.40 -4.64 7.06
C SER A 67 4.03 -4.76 5.67
N LEU A 68 4.30 -5.98 5.20
CA LEU A 68 4.91 -6.20 3.89
C LEU A 68 3.97 -5.86 2.73
N THR A 69 2.66 -6.00 2.91
CA THR A 69 1.68 -5.58 1.89
C THR A 69 1.64 -4.06 1.78
N ILE A 70 1.69 -3.36 2.92
CA ILE A 70 1.78 -1.89 2.95
C ILE A 70 3.07 -1.45 2.26
N THR A 71 4.22 -2.05 2.61
CA THR A 71 5.50 -1.75 1.96
C THR A 71 5.44 -2.00 0.46
N ALA A 72 4.94 -3.15 0.02
CA ALA A 72 4.85 -3.48 -1.40
C ALA A 72 3.92 -2.52 -2.17
N GLN A 73 2.77 -2.14 -1.59
CA GLN A 73 1.89 -1.16 -2.20
C GLN A 73 2.54 0.23 -2.26
N ALA A 74 3.24 0.65 -1.21
CA ALA A 74 3.91 1.94 -1.14
C ALA A 74 5.05 2.04 -2.17
N GLU A 75 5.93 1.04 -2.21
CA GLU A 75 7.03 0.97 -3.16
C GLU A 75 6.51 0.97 -4.59
N ARG A 76 5.48 0.15 -4.89
CA ARG A 76 4.82 0.18 -6.19
C ARG A 76 4.30 1.57 -6.54
N ALA A 77 3.53 2.22 -5.67
CA ALA A 77 2.95 3.54 -5.92
C ALA A 77 4.00 4.56 -6.34
N LEU A 78 5.03 4.68 -5.50
CA LEU A 78 6.07 5.69 -5.61
C LEU A 78 7.00 5.40 -6.79
N SER A 79 7.23 4.12 -7.11
CA SER A 79 8.00 3.74 -8.29
C SER A 79 7.36 4.17 -9.61
N LEU A 80 6.06 4.51 -9.60
CA LEU A 80 5.35 4.99 -10.79
C LEU A 80 5.26 6.52 -10.87
N TRP A 81 5.81 7.24 -9.90
CA TRP A 81 5.78 8.70 -9.91
C TRP A 81 6.76 9.27 -10.93
N PRO A 82 6.37 10.33 -11.66
CA PRO A 82 7.32 11.05 -12.48
C PRO A 82 8.39 11.70 -11.60
N ASN A 83 9.60 11.84 -12.14
CA ASN A 83 10.60 12.69 -11.50
C ASN A 83 10.12 14.15 -11.54
N LYS A 84 10.59 14.96 -10.59
CA LYS A 84 10.26 16.39 -10.54
C LYS A 84 10.57 17.07 -11.89
N GLY A 85 9.53 17.66 -12.49
CA GLY A 85 9.60 18.36 -13.78
C GLY A 85 9.32 17.49 -15.00
N ASP A 86 9.19 16.17 -14.84
CA ASP A 86 8.77 15.28 -15.92
C ASP A 86 7.23 15.26 -16.04
N LEU A 87 6.73 14.89 -17.21
CA LEU A 87 5.32 14.64 -17.43
C LEU A 87 4.89 13.39 -16.66
N ASP A 88 3.71 13.44 -16.04
CA ASP A 88 3.09 12.25 -15.45
C ASP A 88 2.57 11.35 -16.57
N THR A 89 3.12 10.14 -16.65
CA THR A 89 2.75 9.15 -17.67
C THR A 89 1.73 8.13 -17.17
N ARG A 90 1.29 8.23 -15.90
CA ARG A 90 0.23 7.39 -15.37
C ARG A 90 -1.08 7.70 -16.08
N PRO A 91 -1.92 6.69 -16.39
CA PRO A 91 -3.25 6.93 -16.94
C PRO A 91 -4.05 7.93 -16.11
N ASN A 92 -4.94 8.67 -16.77
CA ASN A 92 -5.85 9.56 -16.06
C ASN A 92 -6.85 8.76 -15.23
N GLN A 93 -7.41 9.39 -14.20
CA GLN A 93 -8.53 8.80 -13.45
C GLN A 93 -9.71 8.51 -14.40
N GLY A 94 -10.28 7.31 -14.31
CA GLY A 94 -11.35 6.82 -15.18
C GLY A 94 -10.86 6.08 -16.44
N GLU A 95 -9.57 6.15 -16.77
CA GLU A 95 -9.00 5.30 -17.82
C GLU A 95 -8.74 3.88 -17.30
N PRO A 96 -8.73 2.87 -18.19
CA PRO A 96 -8.40 1.50 -17.80
C PRO A 96 -7.02 1.39 -17.16
N TYR A 97 -6.90 0.48 -16.18
CA TYR A 97 -5.62 0.21 -15.54
C TYR A 97 -4.58 -0.29 -16.55
N LEU A 98 -3.41 0.34 -16.54
CA LEU A 98 -2.23 -0.10 -17.28
C LEU A 98 -1.12 -0.50 -16.32
N ARG A 99 -0.54 -1.69 -16.53
CA ARG A 99 0.68 -2.09 -15.84
C ARG A 99 1.84 -1.30 -16.42
N MET A 100 2.46 -0.48 -15.58
CA MET A 100 3.56 0.40 -15.96
C MET A 100 4.90 -0.16 -15.50
N THR A 101 5.96 0.21 -16.21
CA THR A 101 7.34 0.00 -15.77
C THR A 101 7.70 1.06 -14.72
N PRO A 102 8.35 0.69 -13.60
CA PRO A 102 8.91 1.64 -12.65
C PRO A 102 9.80 2.71 -13.30
N ILE A 103 9.69 3.95 -12.83
CA ILE A 103 10.49 5.07 -13.28
C ILE A 103 11.72 5.18 -12.38
N PRO A 104 12.96 5.08 -12.92
CA PRO A 104 14.15 5.25 -12.12
C PRO A 104 14.28 6.72 -11.64
N PRO A 105 14.64 6.96 -10.37
CA PRO A 105 14.84 8.31 -9.86
C PRO A 105 16.08 8.94 -10.49
N LYS A 106 15.98 10.21 -10.92
CA LYS A 106 17.12 11.01 -11.38
C LYS A 106 18.11 11.32 -10.26
N ASN A 107 17.60 11.47 -9.04
CA ASN A 107 18.37 11.74 -7.83
C ASN A 107 18.03 10.70 -6.76
N PRO A 108 18.59 9.48 -6.81
CA PRO A 108 18.28 8.43 -5.85
C PRO A 108 18.80 8.79 -4.45
N VAL A 109 17.96 8.61 -3.43
CA VAL A 109 18.36 8.73 -2.01
C VAL A 109 19.20 7.52 -1.60
N VAL A 110 18.84 6.33 -2.10
CA VAL A 110 19.59 5.10 -1.84
C VAL A 110 20.68 4.94 -2.90
N PRO A 111 21.97 4.86 -2.52
CA PRO A 111 23.06 4.74 -3.49
C PRO A 111 23.00 3.48 -4.34
N ARG A 112 23.55 3.57 -5.56
CA ARG A 112 23.75 2.42 -6.44
C ARG A 112 24.58 1.35 -5.74
N GLY A 113 24.15 0.10 -5.79
CA GLY A 113 24.80 -1.06 -5.16
C GLY A 113 24.40 -1.30 -3.70
N ALA A 114 23.65 -0.40 -3.05
CA ALA A 114 23.15 -0.62 -1.70
C ALA A 114 22.02 -1.68 -1.67
N LEU A 115 21.80 -2.31 -0.52
CA LEU A 115 20.77 -3.36 -0.35
C LEU A 115 19.35 -2.88 -0.68
N GLY A 116 19.04 -1.60 -0.48
CA GLY A 116 17.74 -1.00 -0.78
C GLY A 116 17.69 -0.21 -2.09
N GLU A 117 18.67 -0.39 -2.99
CA GLU A 117 18.67 0.28 -4.30
C GLU A 117 17.42 -0.12 -5.10
N LEU A 118 16.71 0.85 -5.67
CA LEU A 118 15.67 0.56 -6.67
C LEU A 118 16.31 -0.01 -7.94
N ARG A 119 16.01 -1.28 -8.23
CA ARG A 119 16.45 -1.96 -9.46
C ARG A 119 15.26 -2.15 -10.39
N VAL A 120 15.24 -1.38 -11.47
CA VAL A 120 14.26 -1.54 -12.54
C VAL A 120 14.83 -2.55 -13.54
N LEU A 121 14.11 -3.64 -13.79
CA LEU A 121 14.45 -4.66 -14.77
C LEU A 121 14.03 -4.24 -16.18
#